data_AF-A0A4Y2NMB5-F1
#
_entry.id   AF-A0A4Y2NMB5-F1
#
_cell.length_a   1.000
_cell.length_b   1.000
_cell.length_c   1.000
_cell.angle_alpha   90.00
_cell.angle_beta   90.00
_cell.angle_gamma   90.00
#
_symmetry.space_group_name_H-M   'P 1'
#
loop_
_entity.id
_entity.type
_entity.pdbx_description
1 polymer ?
#
loop_
_entity_poly.entity_id
_entity_poly.type
_entity_poly.pdbx_seq_one_letter_code
_entity_poly.pdbx_strand_id
1 'polypeptide(L)'
;MEKYNQRDWDSKIKETEKKLNTVKKTLGKTPFEILHGYVPRFKDCILRLFAGEEHEVWNGPEKLQLEAREKIAKGQEKMKAYYDKKKSRTFI
;
A
#
# COMPACT_ATOMS: atom_id res chain seq x y z
N MET A 1 34.03 6.32 -1.90
CA MET A 1 32.75 6.85 -2.39
C MET A 1 32.32 5.94 -3.54
N GLU A 2 31.38 5.03 -3.32
CA GLU A 2 30.90 4.12 -4.38
C GLU A 2 30.27 4.93 -5.51
N LYS A 3 30.76 4.74 -6.73
CA LYS A 3 30.10 5.24 -7.93
C LYS A 3 28.78 4.48 -8.04
N TYR A 4 27.65 5.17 -7.91
CA TYR A 4 26.33 4.64 -8.24
C TYR A 4 26.29 4.29 -9.72
N ASN A 5 26.72 3.08 -10.05
CA ASN A 5 26.65 2.56 -11.41
C ASN A 5 25.18 2.21 -11.66
N GLN A 6 24.47 3.05 -12.43
CA GLN A 6 23.05 2.88 -12.76
C GLN A 6 22.78 1.70 -13.71
N ARG A 7 23.73 0.77 -13.85
CA ARG A 7 23.65 -0.35 -14.79
C ARG A 7 22.73 -1.48 -14.33
N ASP A 8 22.54 -1.63 -13.02
CA ASP A 8 21.77 -2.74 -12.42
C ASP A 8 20.40 -2.27 -11.88
N TRP A 9 19.82 -1.21 -12.45
CA TRP A 9 18.53 -0.67 -11.99
C TRP A 9 17.38 -1.65 -12.18
N ASP A 10 17.46 -2.47 -13.22
CA ASP A 10 16.51 -3.50 -13.60
C ASP A 10 16.44 -4.63 -12.56
N SER A 11 17.58 -5.02 -11.99
CA SER A 11 17.65 -6.02 -10.91
C SER A 11 16.82 -5.62 -9.67
N LYS A 12 16.60 -4.32 -9.47
CA LYS A 12 15.84 -3.75 -8.35
C LYS A 12 14.34 -3.59 -8.63
N ILE A 13 13.88 -3.82 -9.86
CA ILE A 13 12.46 -3.65 -10.23
C ILE A 13 11.58 -4.55 -9.37
N LYS A 14 11.89 -5.86 -9.31
CA LYS A 14 11.11 -6.83 -8.52
C LYS A 14 11.04 -6.47 -7.05
N GLU A 15 12.15 -5.97 -6.49
CA GLU A 15 12.19 -5.50 -5.11
C GLU A 15 11.31 -4.25 -4.91
N THR A 16 11.33 -3.34 -5.87
CA THR A 16 10.54 -2.11 -5.86
C THR A 16 9.04 -2.40 -5.99
N GLU A 17 8.65 -3.26 -6.93
CA GLU A 17 7.27 -3.74 -7.09
C GLU A 17 6.76 -4.38 -5.79
N LYS A 18 7.56 -5.25 -5.17
CA LYS A 18 7.22 -5.86 -3.88
C LYS A 18 7.05 -4.81 -2.78
N LYS A 19 7.97 -3.84 -2.68
CA LYS A 19 7.86 -2.76 -1.68
C LYS A 19 6.58 -1.95 -1.89
N LEU A 20 6.30 -1.52 -3.13
CA LEU A 20 5.08 -0.78 -3.45
C LEU A 20 3.82 -1.56 -3.07
N ASN A 21 3.79 -2.86 -3.39
CA ASN A 21 2.63 -3.72 -3.14
C ASN A 21 2.49 -4.22 -1.69
N THR A 22 3.44 -3.92 -0.79
CA THR A 22 3.40 -4.34 0.62
C THR A 22 3.18 -3.20 1.62
N VAL A 23 3.19 -1.95 1.16
CA VAL A 23 3.05 -0.78 2.04
C VAL A 23 1.63 -0.70 2.63
N LYS A 24 1.53 -0.65 3.96
CA LYS A 24 0.25 -0.54 4.71
C LYS A 24 -0.03 0.82 5.34
N LYS A 25 0.90 1.78 5.24
CA LYS A 25 0.95 3.00 6.09
C LYS A 25 -0.31 3.87 6.04
N THR A 26 -0.95 4.01 4.88
CA THR A 26 -2.07 4.95 4.68
C THR A 26 -3.44 4.34 4.88
N LEU A 27 -3.64 3.07 4.52
CA LEU A 27 -4.97 2.46 4.44
C LEU A 27 -5.19 1.32 5.45
N GLY A 28 -4.11 0.84 6.08
CA GLY A 28 -4.11 -0.36 6.94
C GLY A 28 -4.11 -1.68 6.17
N LYS A 29 -4.43 -1.63 4.87
CA LYS A 29 -4.37 -2.73 3.90
C LYS A 29 -3.33 -2.41 2.82
N THR A 30 -2.70 -3.42 2.24
CA THR A 30 -1.77 -3.21 1.12
C THR A 30 -2.51 -2.86 -0.17
N PRO A 31 -1.87 -2.17 -1.13
CA PRO A 31 -2.43 -2.00 -2.47
C PRO A 31 -2.83 -3.33 -3.12
N PHE A 32 -2.02 -4.38 -2.94
CA PHE A 32 -2.31 -5.71 -3.45
C PHE A 32 -3.58 -6.31 -2.84
N GLU A 33 -3.72 -6.22 -1.50
CA GLU A 33 -4.91 -6.68 -0.78
C GLU A 33 -6.16 -5.95 -1.27
N ILE A 34 -6.08 -4.64 -1.51
CA ILE A 34 -7.20 -3.83 -2.00
C ILE A 34 -7.60 -4.22 -3.43
N LEU A 35 -6.63 -4.55 -4.29
CA LEU A 35 -6.88 -4.92 -5.68
C LEU A 35 -7.42 -6.35 -5.81
N HIS A 36 -6.88 -7.29 -5.04
CA HIS A 36 -7.12 -8.71 -5.26
C HIS A 36 -7.99 -9.39 -4.20
N GLY A 37 -8.18 -8.76 -3.04
CA GLY A 37 -9.02 -9.31 -1.97
C GLY A 37 -8.29 -10.22 -0.99
N TYR A 38 -7.00 -10.48 -1.20
CA TYR A 38 -6.17 -11.37 -0.37
C TYR A 38 -4.74 -10.83 -0.19
N VAL A 39 -4.02 -11.38 0.79
CA VAL A 39 -2.66 -10.94 1.13
C VAL A 39 -1.64 -11.54 0.17
N PRO A 40 -0.72 -10.76 -0.41
CA PRO A 40 0.30 -11.31 -1.30
C PRO A 40 1.28 -12.22 -0.54
N ARG A 41 1.52 -13.42 -1.09
CA ARG A 41 2.53 -14.35 -0.58
C ARG A 41 3.75 -14.38 -1.50
N PHE A 42 4.87 -13.86 -1.00
CA PHE A 42 6.11 -13.72 -1.78
C PHE A 42 7.09 -14.90 -1.60
N LYS A 43 6.79 -15.82 -0.69
CA LYS A 43 7.59 -17.03 -0.43
C LYS A 43 6.64 -18.22 -0.25
N ASP A 44 6.55 -19.07 -1.26
CA ASP A 44 5.96 -20.40 -1.11
C ASP A 44 7.02 -21.31 -0.48
N CYS A 45 6.98 -21.49 0.84
CA CYS A 45 7.83 -22.45 1.54
C CYS A 45 7.05 -23.74 1.85
N ILE A 46 7.77 -24.86 2.00
CA ILE A 46 7.26 -26.19 2.39
C ILE A 46 6.36 -26.14 3.65
N LEU A 47 6.56 -25.14 4.50
CA LEU A 47 5.72 -24.83 5.67
C LEU A 47 4.23 -24.59 5.32
N ARG A 48 3.89 -24.31 4.06
CA ARG A 48 2.49 -24.20 3.58
C ARG A 48 1.69 -25.50 3.75
N LEU A 49 2.35 -26.66 3.70
CA LEU A 49 1.70 -27.95 3.93
C LEU A 49 1.31 -28.14 5.41
N PHE A 50 1.88 -27.34 6.30
CA PHE A 50 1.71 -27.44 7.75
C PHE A 50 0.97 -26.25 8.37
N ALA A 51 0.86 -25.13 7.65
CA ALA A 51 -0.03 -24.03 7.99
C ALA A 51 -1.47 -24.45 7.68
N GLY A 52 -2.09 -25.17 8.63
CA GLY A 52 -3.49 -25.57 8.54
C GLY A 52 -4.37 -24.36 8.27
N GLU A 53 -5.29 -24.50 7.30
CA GLU A 53 -6.32 -23.53 6.87
C GLU A 53 -6.14 -22.13 7.48
N GLU A 54 -5.05 -21.43 7.10
CA GLU A 54 -5.09 -19.98 7.16
C GLU A 54 -6.17 -19.61 6.16
N HIS A 55 -7.40 -19.48 6.63
CA HIS A 55 -8.54 -19.12 5.82
C HIS A 55 -8.11 -17.94 4.97
N GLU A 56 -7.88 -18.21 3.69
CA GLU A 56 -7.78 -17.18 2.67
C GLU A 56 -9.18 -16.62 2.57
N VAL A 57 -9.51 -15.75 3.52
CA VAL A 57 -10.76 -14.99 3.51
C VAL A 57 -10.55 -13.98 2.41
N TRP A 58 -10.81 -14.43 1.18
CA TRP A 58 -10.94 -13.57 0.05
C TRP A 58 -12.08 -12.60 0.37
N ASN A 59 -11.73 -11.33 0.47
CA ASN A 59 -12.69 -10.27 0.62
C ASN A 59 -12.97 -9.70 -0.75
N GLY A 60 -14.25 -9.49 -1.08
CA GLY A 60 -14.64 -8.85 -2.32
C GLY A 60 -13.86 -7.54 -2.54
N PRO A 61 -13.06 -7.43 -3.63
CA PRO A 61 -12.22 -6.25 -3.89
C PRO A 61 -13.03 -4.96 -3.90
N GLU A 62 -14.28 -5.01 -4.36
CA GLU A 62 -15.19 -3.87 -4.42
C GLU A 62 -15.37 -3.20 -3.05
N LYS A 63 -15.59 -4.00 -1.99
CA LYS A 63 -15.74 -3.48 -0.63
C LYS A 63 -14.44 -2.85 -0.14
N LEU A 64 -13.30 -3.49 -0.40
CA LEU A 64 -11.99 -2.99 -0.02
C LEU A 64 -11.64 -1.68 -0.73
N GLN A 65 -11.98 -1.56 -2.01
CA GLN A 65 -11.76 -0.38 -2.82
C GLN A 65 -12.66 0.77 -2.38
N LEU A 66 -13.92 0.50 -2.04
CA LEU A 66 -14.83 1.51 -1.50
C LEU A 66 -14.30 2.09 -0.18
N GLU A 67 -13.95 1.23 0.77
CA GLU A 67 -13.33 1.64 2.04
C GLU A 67 -12.06 2.47 1.82
N ALA A 68 -11.23 2.07 0.85
CA ALA A 68 -10.01 2.80 0.49
C ALA A 68 -10.31 4.19 -0.07
N ARG A 69 -11.29 4.30 -0.99
CA ARG A 69 -11.71 5.58 -1.58
C ARG A 69 -12.22 6.56 -0.51
N GLU A 70 -13.05 6.08 0.41
CA GLU A 70 -13.57 6.91 1.51
C GLU A 70 -12.46 7.42 2.43
N LYS A 71 -11.50 6.56 2.78
CA LYS A 71 -10.34 6.97 3.61
C LYS A 71 -9.48 8.02 2.89
N ILE A 72 -9.24 7.84 1.60
CA ILE A 72 -8.46 8.79 0.79
C ILE A 72 -9.18 10.14 0.74
N ALA A 73 -10.48 10.16 0.44
CA ALA A 73 -11.27 11.38 0.39
C ALA A 73 -11.22 12.15 1.73
N LYS A 74 -11.48 11.45 2.85
CA LYS A 74 -11.38 12.05 4.19
C LYS A 74 -9.98 12.58 4.51
N GLY A 75 -8.93 11.89 4.07
CA GLY A 75 -7.55 12.34 4.22
C GLY A 75 -7.25 13.61 3.43
N GLN A 76 -7.73 13.68 2.18
CA GLN A 76 -7.58 14.84 1.30
C GLN A 76 -8.34 16.06 1.83
N GLU A 77 -9.57 15.88 2.33
CA GLU A 77 -10.36 16.94 2.97
C GLU A 77 -9.63 17.55 4.17
N LYS A 78 -9.08 16.71 5.06
CA LYS A 78 -8.29 17.17 6.21
C LYS A 78 -7.05 17.96 5.78
N MET A 79 -6.35 17.49 4.75
CA MET A 79 -5.16 18.16 4.23
C MET A 79 -5.50 19.53 3.64
N LYS A 80 -6.60 19.61 2.87
CA LYS A 80 -7.13 20.85 2.31
C LYS A 80 -7.49 21.84 3.41
N ALA A 81 -8.26 21.42 4.41
CA ALA A 81 -8.66 22.27 5.53
C ALA A 81 -7.45 22.82 6.30
N TYR A 82 -6.42 21.99 6.52
CA TYR A 82 -5.17 22.43 7.13
C TYR A 82 -4.45 23.50 6.29
N TYR A 83 -4.34 23.28 4.98
CA TYR A 83 -3.71 24.24 4.07
C TYR A 83 -4.48 25.55 3.96
N ASP A 84 -5.80 25.48 3.83
CA ASP A 84 -6.69 26.65 3.77
C ASP A 84 -6.56 27.49 5.05
N LYS A 85 -6.53 26.85 6.22
CA LYS A 85 -6.30 27.51 7.52
C LYS A 85 -4.90 28.12 7.63
N LYS A 86 -3.86 27.44 7.16
CA LYS A 86 -2.49 27.97 7.15
C LYS A 86 -2.40 29.21 6.27
N LYS A 87 -3.00 29.15 5.08
CA LYS A 87 -3.02 30.25 4.12
C LYS A 87 -3.78 31.46 4.65
N SER A 88 -4.97 31.29 5.23
CA SER A 88 -5.73 32.41 5.80
C SER A 88 -5.01 33.11 6.95
N ARG A 89 -4.21 32.38 7.74
CA ARG A 89 -3.40 32.93 8.84
C ARG A 89 -2.17 33.73 8.38
N THR A 90 -1.77 33.62 7.11
CA THR A 90 -0.66 34.40 6.53
C THR A 90 -1.12 35.75 5.98
N PHE A 91 -2.44 35.92 5.76
CA PHE A 91 -3.03 37.15 5.22
C PHE A 91 -3.71 38.02 6.31
N ILE A 92 -3.55 37.67 7.59
CA ILE A 92 -3.91 38.47 8.78
C ILE A 92 -2.60 38.79 9.50
#